data_AF-A0A7Y5KGU7-F1
#
_entry.id   AF-A0A7Y5KGU7-F1
#
_cell.length_a   1.000
_cell.length_b   1.000
_cell.length_c   1.000
_cell.angle_alpha   90.00
_cell.angle_beta   90.00
_cell.angle_gamma   90.00
#
_symmetry.space_group_name_H-M   'P 1'
#
loop_
_entity.id
_entity.type
_entity.pdbx_description
1 polymer ?
#
loop_
_entity_poly.entity_id
_entity_poly.type
_entity_poly.pdbx_seq_one_letter_code
_entity_poly.pdbx_strand_id
1 'polypeptide(L)'
;MPAGEVIYTAPADWVVQPPSSSMRKAEFRWPGAEGNEDAELAVFFFPGTGGSVQANLDRWYGQFKQADGSATAQRAHTEKVDANGLVVTVTHVTGTYLKSQSPMMMSGPVEEKPNYAMLAAIVETANGPWFFKATGPEATITHWRPSFDAFVKSLRVQ
;
A
#
# COMPACT_ATOMS: atom_id res chain seq x y z
N MET A 1 2.27 19.64 10.04
CA MET A 1 2.87 18.62 9.15
C MET A 1 4.35 18.87 9.14
N PRO A 2 5.19 17.88 9.44
CA PRO A 2 6.65 18.05 9.40
C PRO A 2 7.12 18.41 7.99
N ALA A 3 8.16 19.24 7.92
CA ALA A 3 8.89 19.61 6.70
C ALA A 3 10.14 18.73 6.57
N GLY A 4 10.46 18.27 5.36
CA GLY A 4 11.59 17.35 5.09
C GLY A 4 11.22 16.25 4.10
N GLU A 5 12.21 15.47 3.66
CA GLU A 5 11.96 14.26 2.88
C GLU A 5 11.71 13.08 3.84
N VAL A 6 10.72 12.23 3.56
CA VAL A 6 10.55 11.00 4.35
C VAL A 6 11.71 10.08 4.02
N ILE A 7 12.51 9.79 5.04
CA ILE A 7 13.59 8.83 4.96
C ILE A 7 13.16 7.53 5.63
N TYR A 8 13.57 6.42 5.03
CA TYR A 8 13.23 5.09 5.52
C TYR A 8 14.32 4.09 5.17
N THR A 9 14.36 3.00 5.93
CA THR A 9 15.18 1.83 5.64
C THR A 9 14.21 0.66 5.52
N ALA A 10 14.14 0.07 4.33
CA ALA A 10 13.33 -1.14 4.16
C ALA A 10 13.92 -2.27 5.03
N PRO A 11 13.08 -3.10 5.67
CA PRO A 11 13.52 -4.30 6.35
C PRO A 11 14.39 -5.18 5.44
N ALA A 12 15.42 -5.80 6.02
CA ALA A 12 16.43 -6.57 5.26
C ALA A 12 15.82 -7.74 4.46
N ASP A 13 14.70 -8.29 4.94
CA ASP A 13 14.02 -9.42 4.31
C ASP A 13 13.09 -8.99 3.15
N TRP A 14 12.94 -7.69 2.89
CA TRP A 14 12.22 -7.19 1.71
C TRP A 14 13.15 -7.23 0.50
N VAL A 15 12.74 -7.96 -0.54
CA VAL A 15 13.57 -8.12 -1.73
C VAL A 15 13.38 -6.92 -2.66
N VAL A 16 14.39 -6.05 -2.73
CA VAL A 16 14.38 -4.88 -3.63
C VAL A 16 14.13 -5.30 -5.08
N GLN A 17 13.26 -4.56 -5.76
CA GLN A 17 13.01 -4.71 -7.20
C GLN A 17 13.30 -3.40 -7.94
N PRO A 18 13.73 -3.46 -9.22
CA PRO A 18 13.67 -2.30 -10.10
C PRO A 18 12.23 -1.78 -10.18
N PRO A 19 11.97 -0.48 -9.97
CA PRO A 19 10.61 0.04 -10.05
C PRO A 19 9.98 -0.20 -11.43
N SER A 20 8.79 -0.81 -11.44
CA SER A 20 8.09 -1.16 -12.68
C SER A 20 7.52 0.03 -13.45
N SER A 21 7.58 1.25 -12.89
CA SER A 21 7.23 2.49 -13.57
C SER A 21 8.01 3.68 -13.02
N SER A 22 8.14 4.74 -13.83
CA SER A 22 8.83 5.98 -13.45
C SER A 22 8.15 6.76 -12.31
N MET A 23 6.88 6.46 -12.02
CA MET A 23 6.16 7.07 -10.89
C MET A 23 6.54 6.45 -9.54
N ARG A 24 7.10 5.24 -9.53
CA ARG A 24 7.47 4.53 -8.30
C ARG A 24 8.86 4.98 -7.85
N LYS A 25 8.95 5.44 -6.60
CA LYS A 25 10.21 5.80 -5.95
C LYS A 25 11.01 4.55 -5.53
N ALA A 26 10.31 3.48 -5.17
CA ALA A 26 10.88 2.17 -4.87
C ALA A 26 9.84 1.08 -5.09
N GLU A 27 10.31 -0.16 -5.22
CA GLU A 27 9.48 -1.35 -5.33
C GLU A 27 10.16 -2.51 -4.61
N PHE A 28 9.37 -3.33 -3.93
CA PHE A 28 9.84 -4.47 -3.18
C PHE A 28 8.94 -5.68 -3.45
N ARG A 29 9.55 -6.85 -3.45
CA ARG A 29 8.89 -8.14 -3.47
C ARG A 29 8.95 -8.73 -2.07
N TRP A 30 7.79 -9.14 -1.59
CA TRP A 30 7.61 -9.89 -0.35
C TRP A 30 7.42 -11.36 -0.71
N PRO A 31 8.40 -12.23 -0.39
CA PRO A 31 8.30 -13.66 -0.66
C PRO A 31 6.99 -14.27 -0.15
N GLY A 32 6.39 -15.13 -0.97
CA GLY A 32 5.15 -15.82 -0.67
C GLY A 32 5.21 -16.66 0.61
N ALA A 33 4.12 -16.65 1.36
CA ALA A 33 3.97 -17.45 2.58
C ALA A 33 2.96 -18.57 2.36
N GLU A 34 3.11 -19.69 3.08
CA GLU A 34 2.17 -20.82 3.06
C GLU A 34 1.93 -21.40 1.64
N GLY A 35 2.95 -21.34 0.76
CA GLY A 35 2.85 -21.81 -0.62
C GLY A 35 2.09 -20.87 -1.56
N ASN A 36 1.73 -19.66 -1.11
CA ASN A 36 1.09 -18.64 -1.94
C ASN A 36 2.12 -17.85 -2.77
N GLU A 37 1.60 -17.07 -3.72
CA GLU A 37 2.38 -16.13 -4.52
C GLU A 37 3.00 -15.01 -3.67
N ASP A 38 4.02 -14.35 -4.24
CA ASP A 38 4.63 -13.17 -3.66
C ASP A 38 3.65 -11.98 -3.60
N ALA A 39 3.90 -11.04 -2.69
CA ALA A 39 3.25 -9.73 -2.69
C ALA A 39 4.19 -8.64 -3.22
N GLU A 40 3.62 -7.61 -3.84
CA GLU A 40 4.36 -6.44 -4.33
C GLU A 40 4.09 -5.26 -3.40
N LEU A 41 5.14 -4.60 -2.91
CA LEU A 41 5.07 -3.30 -2.24
C LEU A 41 5.63 -2.20 -3.14
N ALA A 42 4.80 -1.20 -3.41
CA ALA A 42 5.14 -0.03 -4.21
C ALA A 42 5.28 1.20 -3.31
N VAL A 43 6.30 2.02 -3.57
CA VAL A 43 6.48 3.32 -2.88
C VAL A 43 6.28 4.46 -3.87
N PHE A 44 5.43 5.42 -3.50
CA PHE A 44 5.18 6.63 -4.28
C PHE A 44 5.37 7.88 -3.43
N PHE A 45 5.80 8.96 -4.09
CA PHE A 45 5.82 10.31 -3.51
C PHE A 45 5.23 11.30 -4.51
N PHE A 46 4.26 12.08 -4.08
CA PHE A 46 3.53 13.02 -4.93
C PHE A 46 3.73 14.47 -4.46
N PRO A 47 4.83 15.15 -4.85
CA PRO A 47 5.12 16.49 -4.37
C PRO A 47 4.12 17.52 -4.89
N GLY A 48 3.53 18.32 -3.99
CA GLY A 48 2.55 19.37 -4.33
C GLY A 48 1.22 18.87 -4.92
N THR A 49 1.00 17.54 -4.97
CA THR A 49 -0.20 16.88 -5.50
C THR A 49 -0.50 15.62 -4.68
N GLY A 50 -1.37 14.71 -5.14
CA GLY A 50 -1.60 13.40 -4.51
C GLY A 50 -2.95 13.23 -3.80
N GLY A 51 -3.71 14.31 -3.60
CA GLY A 51 -5.08 14.26 -3.06
C GLY A 51 -5.15 13.98 -1.55
N SER A 52 -6.36 13.91 -1.01
CA SER A 52 -6.60 13.65 0.41
C SER A 52 -6.41 12.17 0.78
N VAL A 53 -6.19 11.89 2.06
CA VAL A 53 -6.17 10.51 2.60
C VAL A 53 -7.42 9.75 2.17
N GLN A 54 -8.61 10.33 2.38
CA GLN A 54 -9.88 9.67 2.05
C GLN A 54 -10.02 9.35 0.56
N ALA A 55 -9.68 10.29 -0.33
CA ALA A 55 -9.77 10.06 -1.77
C ALA A 55 -8.84 8.92 -2.24
N ASN A 56 -7.68 8.76 -1.59
CA ASN A 56 -6.77 7.65 -1.86
C ASN A 56 -7.32 6.32 -1.34
N LEU A 57 -7.89 6.30 -0.14
CA LEU A 57 -8.56 5.13 0.42
C LEU A 57 -9.72 4.68 -0.47
N ASP A 58 -10.61 5.59 -0.87
CA ASP A 58 -11.75 5.30 -1.75
C ASP A 58 -11.29 4.68 -3.07
N ARG A 59 -10.26 5.27 -3.70
CA ARG A 59 -9.67 4.76 -4.94
C ARG A 59 -9.08 3.36 -4.75
N TRP A 60 -8.39 3.11 -3.65
CA TRP A 60 -7.79 1.79 -3.39
C TRP A 60 -8.83 0.74 -3.04
N TYR A 61 -9.85 1.08 -2.27
CA TYR A 61 -10.97 0.19 -1.96
C TYR A 61 -11.79 -0.16 -3.19
N GLY A 62 -11.91 0.76 -4.16
CA GLY A 62 -12.50 0.48 -5.46
C GLY A 62 -11.75 -0.55 -6.31
N GLN A 63 -10.53 -0.95 -5.93
CA GLN A 63 -9.79 -2.03 -6.56
C GLN A 63 -10.11 -3.40 -5.97
N PHE A 64 -11.04 -3.49 -5.02
CA PHE A 64 -11.45 -4.73 -4.39
C PHE A 64 -12.96 -4.87 -4.43
N LYS A 65 -13.42 -6.11 -4.63
CA LYS A 65 -14.80 -6.51 -4.36
C LYS A 65 -14.86 -7.50 -3.21
N GLN A 66 -15.95 -7.41 -2.44
CA GLN A 66 -16.22 -8.31 -1.32
C GLN A 66 -17.12 -9.46 -1.77
N ALA A 67 -16.90 -10.66 -1.24
CA ALA A 67 -17.64 -11.85 -1.64
C ALA A 67 -19.14 -11.76 -1.27
N ASP A 68 -19.47 -11.02 -0.21
CA ASP A 68 -20.83 -10.77 0.25
C ASP A 68 -21.51 -9.56 -0.44
N GLY A 69 -20.81 -8.91 -1.38
CA GLY A 69 -21.29 -7.71 -2.07
C GLY A 69 -21.28 -6.43 -1.21
N SER A 70 -20.75 -6.49 0.02
CA SER A 70 -20.60 -5.31 0.87
C SER A 70 -19.60 -4.32 0.28
N ALA A 71 -19.74 -3.05 0.67
CA ALA A 71 -18.76 -2.04 0.28
C ALA A 71 -17.40 -2.35 0.93
N THR A 72 -16.34 -2.43 0.14
CA THR A 72 -14.97 -2.70 0.64
C THR A 72 -14.56 -1.77 1.80
N ALA A 73 -15.00 -0.51 1.78
CA ALA A 73 -14.72 0.45 2.87
C ALA A 73 -15.26 0.00 4.23
N GLN A 74 -16.35 -0.79 4.28
CA GLN A 74 -16.91 -1.35 5.52
C GLN A 74 -16.12 -2.57 6.04
N ARG A 75 -15.26 -3.15 5.19
CA ARG A 75 -14.41 -4.31 5.50
C ARG A 75 -12.97 -3.91 5.80
N ALA A 76 -12.57 -2.71 5.40
CA ALA A 76 -11.25 -2.19 5.64
C ALA A 76 -11.04 -1.82 7.12
N HIS A 77 -9.89 -2.20 7.67
CA HIS A 77 -9.40 -1.69 8.94
C HIS A 77 -8.50 -0.49 8.66
N THR A 78 -8.81 0.68 9.20
CA THR A 78 -7.98 1.88 9.07
C THR A 78 -7.66 2.47 10.43
N GLU A 79 -6.39 2.78 10.66
CA GLU A 79 -5.91 3.38 11.91
C GLU A 79 -4.91 4.50 11.64
N LYS A 80 -4.75 5.39 12.63
CA LYS A 80 -3.71 6.41 12.62
C LYS A 80 -2.59 6.01 13.57
N VAL A 81 -1.36 6.13 13.09
CA VAL A 81 -0.13 5.83 13.82
C VAL A 81 0.73 7.09 13.86
N ASP A 82 1.30 7.40 15.02
CA ASP A 82 2.39 8.38 15.12
C ASP A 82 3.73 7.66 14.86
N ALA A 83 4.51 8.17 13.92
CA ALA A 83 5.85 7.68 13.62
C ALA A 83 6.83 8.84 13.67
N ASN A 84 7.45 9.08 14.84
CA ASN A 84 8.43 10.14 15.05
C ASN A 84 7.89 11.53 14.66
N GLY A 85 6.64 11.83 15.03
CA GLY A 85 5.97 13.10 14.71
C GLY A 85 5.36 13.16 13.30
N LEU A 86 5.40 12.07 12.53
CA LEU A 86 4.62 11.88 11.32
C LEU A 86 3.26 11.28 11.66
N VAL A 87 2.19 11.86 11.09
CA VAL A 87 0.87 11.23 11.10
C VAL A 87 0.82 10.26 9.92
N VAL A 88 0.63 8.99 10.24
CA VAL A 88 0.52 7.92 9.24
C VAL A 88 -0.85 7.29 9.32
N THR A 89 -1.58 7.25 8.20
CA THR A 89 -2.81 6.46 8.10
C THR A 89 -2.46 5.10 7.53
N VAL A 90 -2.68 4.04 8.31
CA VAL A 90 -2.46 2.65 7.89
C VAL A 90 -3.81 2.00 7.61
N THR A 91 -3.93 1.31 6.48
CA THR A 91 -5.13 0.56 6.11
C THR A 91 -4.80 -0.88 5.72
N HIS A 92 -5.68 -1.81 6.09
CA HIS A 92 -5.66 -3.20 5.67
C HIS A 92 -7.05 -3.62 5.20
N VAL A 93 -7.13 -4.30 4.05
CA VAL A 93 -8.39 -4.86 3.57
C VAL A 93 -8.15 -6.14 2.76
N THR A 94 -9.06 -7.10 2.91
CA THR A 94 -9.05 -8.36 2.15
C THR A 94 -10.19 -8.37 1.13
N GLY A 95 -10.09 -9.22 0.12
CA GLY A 95 -11.16 -9.41 -0.86
C GLY A 95 -10.65 -9.99 -2.19
N THR A 96 -11.46 -9.85 -3.23
CA THR A 96 -11.01 -10.13 -4.59
C THR A 96 -10.41 -8.86 -5.18
N TYR A 97 -9.11 -8.87 -5.44
CA TYR A 97 -8.40 -7.76 -6.07
C TYR A 97 -8.67 -7.73 -7.57
N LEU A 98 -9.02 -6.55 -8.08
CA LEU A 98 -9.32 -6.27 -9.48
C LEU A 98 -8.06 -5.71 -10.15
N LYS A 99 -7.14 -6.59 -10.54
CA LYS A 99 -5.86 -6.20 -11.13
C LYS A 99 -6.08 -5.72 -12.56
N SER A 100 -5.87 -4.42 -12.82
CA SER A 100 -5.93 -3.91 -14.19
C SER A 100 -4.83 -4.52 -15.06
N GLN A 101 -5.22 -5.10 -16.19
CA GLN A 101 -4.28 -5.58 -17.21
C GLN A 101 -3.89 -4.50 -18.22
N SER A 102 -4.48 -3.31 -18.13
CA SER A 102 -4.20 -2.18 -19.03
C SER A 102 -4.24 -0.87 -18.26
N PRO A 103 -3.17 -0.53 -17.52
CA PRO A 103 -3.13 0.66 -16.66
C PRO A 103 -3.35 1.98 -17.40
N MET A 104 -3.09 2.00 -18.72
CA MET A 104 -3.24 3.17 -19.59
C MET A 104 -4.67 3.36 -20.13
N MET A 105 -5.56 2.38 -19.96
CA MET A 105 -6.95 2.43 -20.43
C MET A 105 -7.88 2.58 -19.23
N MET A 106 -8.73 3.63 -19.24
CA MET A 106 -9.68 3.91 -18.14
C MET A 106 -10.68 2.77 -17.89
N SER A 107 -10.93 1.94 -18.91
CA SER A 107 -11.75 0.73 -18.85
C SER A 107 -11.04 -0.38 -19.64
N GLY A 108 -10.23 -1.17 -18.95
CA GLY A 108 -9.52 -2.33 -19.51
C GLY A 108 -9.95 -3.63 -18.84
N PRO A 109 -9.58 -4.79 -19.40
CA PRO A 109 -9.80 -6.07 -18.73
C PRO A 109 -9.12 -6.06 -17.36
N VAL A 110 -9.84 -6.57 -16.36
CA VAL A 110 -9.33 -6.81 -15.01
C VAL A 110 -9.16 -8.30 -14.80
N GLU A 111 -8.03 -8.68 -14.22
CA GLU A 111 -7.85 -10.01 -13.67
C GLU A 111 -8.35 -10.02 -12.23
N GLU A 112 -9.28 -10.93 -11.94
CA GLU A 112 -9.75 -11.13 -10.58
C GLU A 112 -8.81 -12.05 -9.82
N LYS A 113 -8.29 -11.54 -8.70
CA LYS A 113 -7.41 -12.27 -7.79
C LYS A 113 -8.13 -12.48 -6.46
N PRO A 114 -8.84 -13.61 -6.27
CA PRO A 114 -9.51 -13.91 -5.01
C PRO A 114 -8.51 -14.15 -3.88
N ASN A 115 -8.95 -14.00 -2.62
CA ASN A 115 -8.14 -14.19 -1.42
C ASN A 115 -6.86 -13.33 -1.42
N TYR A 116 -6.99 -12.10 -1.90
CA TYR A 116 -5.92 -11.11 -1.88
C TYR A 116 -6.19 -10.08 -0.78
N ALA A 117 -5.13 -9.38 -0.38
CA ALA A 117 -5.22 -8.28 0.55
C ALA A 117 -4.40 -7.08 0.06
N MET A 118 -4.74 -5.92 0.59
CA MET A 118 -3.93 -4.71 0.54
C MET A 118 -3.55 -4.31 1.95
N LEU A 119 -2.28 -4.01 2.16
CA LEU A 119 -1.76 -3.35 3.36
C LEU A 119 -1.04 -2.07 2.91
N ALA A 120 -1.47 -0.91 3.40
CA ALA A 120 -0.93 0.35 2.92
C ALA A 120 -0.78 1.39 4.02
N ALA A 121 0.17 2.31 3.84
CA ALA A 121 0.42 3.46 4.69
C ALA A 121 0.43 4.74 3.84
N ILE A 122 -0.29 5.76 4.30
CA ILE A 122 -0.28 7.12 3.78
C ILE A 122 0.42 8.00 4.82
N VAL A 123 1.59 8.51 4.47
CA VAL A 123 2.36 9.43 5.32
C VAL A 123 2.11 10.85 4.84
N GLU A 124 1.63 11.65 5.76
CA GLU A 124 1.25 13.03 5.55
C GLU A 124 2.45 13.97 5.82
N THR A 125 2.97 14.64 4.79
CA THR A 125 4.09 15.59 4.89
C THR A 125 3.73 16.96 4.31
N ALA A 126 4.50 18.00 4.66
CA ALA A 126 4.29 19.34 4.10
C ALA A 126 4.48 19.41 2.58
N ASN A 127 5.32 18.55 2.01
CA ASN A 127 5.65 18.58 0.58
C ASN A 127 4.72 17.71 -0.27
N GLY A 128 3.90 16.85 0.33
CA GLY A 128 3.01 15.91 -0.36
C GLY A 128 2.96 14.54 0.33
N PRO A 129 1.99 13.69 -0.02
CA PRO A 129 1.87 12.40 0.62
C PRO A 129 2.89 11.40 0.08
N TRP A 130 3.38 10.54 0.99
CA TRP A 130 4.05 9.30 0.62
C TRP A 130 3.08 8.14 0.76
N PHE A 131 3.12 7.22 -0.20
CA PHE A 131 2.33 5.99 -0.16
C PHE A 131 3.26 4.79 -0.16
N PHE A 132 3.04 3.89 0.80
CA PHE A 132 3.63 2.56 0.83
C PHE A 132 2.48 1.60 0.69
N LYS A 133 2.37 0.89 -0.42
CA LYS A 133 1.20 0.06 -0.71
C LYS A 133 1.64 -1.33 -1.13
N ALA A 134 1.30 -2.31 -0.30
CA ALA A 134 1.47 -3.73 -0.59
C ALA A 134 0.16 -4.36 -1.07
N THR A 135 0.23 -5.18 -2.12
CA THR A 135 -0.87 -6.00 -2.61
C THR A 135 -0.36 -7.40 -2.95
N GLY A 136 -1.09 -8.44 -2.54
CA GLY A 136 -0.78 -9.84 -2.85
C GLY A 136 -1.75 -10.79 -2.17
N PRO A 137 -1.49 -12.11 -2.18
CA PRO A 137 -2.29 -13.07 -1.43
C PRO A 137 -2.43 -12.70 0.04
N GLU A 138 -3.61 -12.90 0.62
CA GLU A 138 -3.93 -12.54 2.00
C GLU A 138 -2.97 -13.17 3.00
N ALA A 139 -2.61 -14.45 2.82
CA ALA A 139 -1.65 -15.15 3.66
C ALA A 139 -0.26 -14.49 3.61
N THR A 140 0.21 -14.11 2.41
CA THR A 140 1.49 -13.42 2.23
C THR A 140 1.46 -12.04 2.90
N ILE A 141 0.40 -11.24 2.69
CA ILE A 141 0.27 -9.93 3.35
C ILE A 141 0.22 -10.06 4.87
N THR A 142 -0.50 -11.05 5.38
CA THR A 142 -0.62 -11.32 6.83
C THR A 142 0.73 -11.70 7.43
N HIS A 143 1.50 -12.55 6.75
CA HIS A 143 2.85 -12.95 7.16
C HIS A 143 3.79 -11.73 7.30
N TRP A 144 3.74 -10.80 6.35
CA TRP A 144 4.63 -9.64 6.31
C TRP A 144 4.13 -8.44 7.15
N ARG A 145 2.89 -8.44 7.62
CA ARG A 145 2.31 -7.32 8.39
C ARG A 145 3.16 -6.89 9.59
N PRO A 146 3.69 -7.78 10.46
CA PRO A 146 4.53 -7.35 11.58
C PRO A 146 5.78 -6.57 11.14
N SER A 147 6.40 -6.99 10.02
CA SER A 147 7.56 -6.31 9.43
C SER A 147 7.17 -4.92 8.89
N PHE A 148 6.01 -4.82 8.23
CA PHE A 148 5.46 -3.55 7.74
C PHE A 148 5.10 -2.59 8.88
N ASP A 149 4.48 -3.07 9.95
CA ASP A 149 4.10 -2.24 11.09
C ASP A 149 5.34 -1.67 11.81
N ALA A 150 6.40 -2.48 11.95
CA ALA A 150 7.68 -2.02 12.49
C ALA A 150 8.34 -0.99 11.56
N PHE A 151 8.30 -1.23 10.25
CA PHE A 151 8.77 -0.29 9.24
C PHE A 151 8.06 1.06 9.34
N VAL A 152 6.73 1.07 9.39
CA VAL A 152 5.93 2.30 9.49
C VAL A 152 6.31 3.11 10.73
N LYS A 153 6.50 2.46 11.88
CA LYS A 153 6.93 3.14 13.12
C LYS A 153 8.34 3.72 13.06
N SER A 154 9.19 3.23 12.15
CA SER A 154 10.56 3.69 11.97
C SER A 154 10.70 4.91 11.05
N LEU A 155 9.63 5.27 10.32
CA LEU A 155 9.61 6.39 9.39
C LEU A 155 9.91 7.69 10.11
N ARG A 156 10.65 8.57 9.44
CA ARG A 156 11.04 9.88 9.97
C ARG A 156 11.31 10.85 8.83
N VAL A 157 11.36 12.14 9.16
CA VAL A 157 11.79 13.19 8.23
C VAL A 157 13.24 13.57 8.50
N GLN A 158 13.93 13.99 7.45
CA GLN A 158 15.24 14.65 7.52
C GLN A 158 15.20 15.99 6.79
#